data_AF-A0A3D3L9N3-F1
#
_entry.id   AF-A0A3D3L9N3-F1
#
_cell.length_a   1.000
_cell.length_b   1.000
_cell.length_c   1.000
_cell.angle_alpha   90.00
_cell.angle_beta   90.00
_cell.angle_gamma   90.00
#
_symmetry.space_group_name_H-M   'P 1'
#
loop_
_entity.id
_entity.type
_entity.pdbx_description
1 polymer ?
#
loop_
_entity_poly.entity_id
_entity_poly.type
_entity_poly.pdbx_seq_one_letter_code
_entity_poly.pdbx_strand_id
1 'polypeptide(L)'
;MLRGADGCGLLRFADVWGRAAWCVCDPGGRIVEARRLDGQPWAAYGSMPARKCHAWGGGKNWPVNLEAAAQCPKLLFCEGGPDVLAALEIIRREGVAETVGAVGMLGAANTRLDAAALPFFRGKVIRLFPHADEAGRRAAREWARVLRAAGAARADAFDLAGLACVDGTPGKDLCDALNIGAECVENHTKFQGKLTP
;
A
#
# COMPACT_ATOMS: atom_id res chain seq x y z
N MET A 1 -12.26 -6.55 5.87
CA MET A 1 -10.81 -6.54 5.59
C MET A 1 -10.25 -7.95 5.38
N LEU A 2 -10.10 -8.78 6.41
CA LEU A 2 -9.28 -10.01 6.34
C LEU A 2 -9.83 -11.12 5.41
N ARG A 3 -11.15 -11.39 5.41
CA ARG A 3 -11.75 -12.49 4.61
C ARG A 3 -11.66 -12.29 3.09
N GLY A 4 -11.71 -11.04 2.61
CA GLY A 4 -11.64 -10.73 1.18
C GLY A 4 -10.21 -10.83 0.63
N ALA A 5 -9.22 -10.36 1.40
CA ALA A 5 -7.80 -10.47 1.03
C ALA A 5 -7.28 -11.91 1.15
N ASP A 6 -7.81 -12.69 2.09
CA ASP A 6 -7.51 -14.14 2.22
C ASP A 6 -8.06 -14.93 1.01
N GLY A 7 -9.30 -14.63 0.61
CA GLY A 7 -9.95 -15.29 -0.54
C GLY A 7 -9.26 -15.09 -1.89
N CYS A 8 -8.53 -13.99 -2.09
CA CYS A 8 -7.73 -13.74 -3.31
C CYS A 8 -6.24 -14.11 -3.16
N GLY A 9 -5.85 -14.70 -2.02
CA GLY A 9 -4.47 -15.13 -1.76
C GLY A 9 -3.50 -14.00 -1.40
N LEU A 10 -3.99 -12.77 -1.24
CA LEU A 10 -3.19 -11.58 -0.91
C LEU A 10 -2.85 -11.49 0.57
N LEU A 11 -3.72 -11.96 1.46
CA LEU A 11 -3.47 -12.00 2.90
C LEU A 11 -3.39 -13.46 3.34
N ARG A 12 -2.40 -13.82 4.14
CA ARG A 12 -2.34 -15.13 4.81
C ARG A 12 -1.89 -14.98 6.25
N PHE A 13 -2.36 -15.88 7.10
CA PHE A 13 -1.80 -16.07 8.44
C PHE A 13 -0.91 -17.31 8.43
N ALA A 14 0.28 -17.22 9.01
CA ALA A 14 1.27 -18.28 8.97
C ALA A 14 2.19 -18.26 10.19
N ASP A 15 2.85 -19.39 10.45
CA ASP A 15 4.06 -19.41 11.26
C ASP A 15 5.25 -19.01 10.39
N VAL A 16 5.94 -17.94 10.78
CA VAL A 16 7.18 -17.49 10.14
C VAL A 16 8.26 -17.48 11.21
N TRP A 17 9.21 -18.41 11.11
CA TRP A 17 10.32 -18.61 12.06
C TRP A 17 9.88 -18.82 13.52
N GLY A 18 8.85 -19.65 13.74
CA GLY A 18 8.33 -19.97 15.07
C GLY A 18 7.53 -18.84 15.70
N ARG A 19 7.02 -17.91 14.88
CA ARG A 19 6.22 -16.77 15.30
C ARG A 19 4.98 -16.65 14.42
N ALA A 20 3.83 -16.48 15.06
CA ALA A 20 2.59 -16.19 14.36
C ALA A 20 2.69 -14.83 13.65
N ALA A 21 2.39 -14.80 12.37
CA ALA A 21 2.50 -13.63 11.50
C ALA A 21 1.31 -13.52 10.55
N TRP A 22 1.02 -12.29 10.14
CA TRP A 22 0.22 -12.02 8.95
C TRP A 22 1.16 -11.66 7.80
N CYS A 23 0.79 -12.09 6.59
CA CYS A 23 1.59 -11.98 5.39
C CYS A 23 0.77 -11.31 4.29
N VAL A 24 1.35 -10.31 3.63
CA VAL A 24 0.86 -9.79 2.35
C VAL A 24 1.63 -10.50 1.25
N CYS A 25 0.93 -11.25 0.41
CA CYS A 25 1.48 -12.14 -0.60
C CYS A 25 1.07 -11.67 -1.99
N ASP A 26 2.00 -11.68 -2.95
CA ASP A 26 1.61 -11.56 -4.35
C ASP A 26 0.86 -12.84 -4.76
N PRO A 27 -0.37 -12.77 -5.30
CA PRO A 27 -1.07 -13.96 -5.77
C PRO A 27 -0.29 -14.75 -6.84
N GLY A 28 0.57 -14.08 -7.60
CA GLY A 28 1.50 -14.70 -8.56
C GLY A 28 2.77 -15.30 -7.94
N GLY A 29 2.89 -15.31 -6.60
CA GLY A 29 3.98 -15.97 -5.88
C GLY A 29 5.33 -15.23 -5.91
N ARG A 30 5.37 -13.95 -6.33
CA ARG A 30 6.63 -13.22 -6.56
C ARG A 30 7.30 -12.69 -5.29
N ILE A 31 6.48 -12.21 -4.36
CA ILE A 31 6.94 -11.56 -3.14
C ILE A 31 5.94 -11.78 -2.01
N VAL A 32 6.47 -11.90 -0.80
CA VAL A 32 5.71 -11.91 0.44
C VAL A 32 6.36 -10.94 1.41
N GLU A 33 5.56 -10.16 2.13
CA GLU A 33 6.00 -9.42 3.32
C GLU A 33 5.22 -9.89 4.54
N ALA A 34 5.93 -10.30 5.59
CA ALA A 34 5.32 -10.72 6.85
C ALA A 34 5.61 -9.76 7.99
N ARG A 35 4.61 -9.66 8.87
CA ARG A 35 4.67 -8.98 10.15
C ARG A 35 4.15 -9.90 11.25
N ARG A 36 4.92 -9.99 12.33
CA ARG A 36 4.52 -10.67 13.57
C ARG A 36 3.20 -10.11 14.10
N LEU A 37 2.32 -11.00 14.52
CA LEU A 37 1.03 -10.65 15.10
C LEU A 37 1.14 -10.00 16.48
N ASP A 38 2.21 -10.30 17.23
CA ASP A 38 2.49 -9.67 18.52
C ASP A 38 3.04 -8.23 18.41
N GLY A 39 3.12 -7.68 17.19
CA GLY A 39 3.57 -6.32 16.94
C GLY A 39 5.08 -6.10 17.07
N GLN A 40 5.83 -7.07 17.61
CA GLN A 40 7.27 -6.95 17.81
C GLN A 40 8.02 -6.99 16.47
N PRO A 41 9.22 -6.38 16.37
CA PRO A 41 10.05 -6.51 15.18
C PRO A 41 10.60 -7.93 15.03
N TRP A 42 11.00 -8.27 13.81
CA TRP A 42 11.86 -9.42 13.56
C TRP A 42 13.27 -9.13 14.08
N ALA A 43 13.87 -10.10 14.77
CA ALA A 43 15.24 -9.99 15.25
C ALA A 43 16.24 -9.87 14.09
N ALA A 44 17.41 -9.31 14.37
CA ALA A 44 18.52 -9.35 13.43
C ALA A 44 18.92 -10.81 13.15
N TYR A 45 19.30 -11.09 11.90
CA TYR A 45 19.73 -12.43 11.48
C TYR A 45 20.73 -12.32 10.33
N GLY A 46 21.92 -12.91 10.52
CA GLY A 46 23.04 -12.74 9.59
C GLY A 46 23.41 -11.26 9.43
N SER A 47 23.50 -10.79 8.18
CA SER A 47 23.73 -9.39 7.83
C SER A 47 22.49 -8.50 7.87
N MET A 48 21.30 -9.07 8.11
CA MET A 48 20.05 -8.31 8.09
C MET A 48 19.75 -7.73 9.48
N PRO A 49 19.55 -6.40 9.62
CA PRO A 49 19.22 -5.78 10.89
C PRO A 49 17.82 -6.16 11.37
N ALA A 50 17.54 -5.87 12.64
CA ALA A 50 16.18 -5.95 13.16
C ALA A 50 15.24 -5.08 12.31
N ARG A 51 14.03 -5.58 12.07
CA ARG A 51 13.16 -5.02 11.04
C ARG A 51 11.69 -5.15 11.41
N LYS A 52 10.92 -4.10 11.14
CA LYS A 52 9.49 -4.02 11.42
C LYS A 52 8.74 -5.15 10.69
N CYS A 53 9.05 -5.33 9.40
CA CYS A 53 8.49 -6.35 8.52
C CYS A 53 9.63 -7.12 7.84
N HIS A 54 9.36 -8.34 7.39
CA HIS A 54 10.32 -9.12 6.63
C HIS A 54 9.74 -9.48 5.27
N ALA A 55 10.38 -9.02 4.20
CA ALA A 55 10.00 -9.34 2.84
C ALA A 55 11.00 -10.31 2.18
N TRP A 56 10.49 -11.34 1.52
CA TRP A 56 11.26 -12.33 0.77
C TRP A 56 10.60 -12.66 -0.57
N GLY A 57 11.39 -13.27 -1.46
CA GLY A 57 11.05 -13.45 -2.87
C GLY A 57 11.92 -12.58 -3.79
N GLY A 58 11.84 -12.85 -5.10
CA GLY A 58 12.66 -12.16 -6.12
C GLY A 58 12.05 -10.85 -6.61
N GLY A 59 10.75 -10.63 -6.38
CA GLY A 59 9.99 -9.54 -7.01
C GLY A 59 9.85 -8.29 -6.16
N LYS A 60 10.90 -7.78 -5.50
CA LYS A 60 10.78 -6.54 -4.69
C LYS A 60 10.26 -5.35 -5.50
N ASN A 61 10.64 -5.27 -6.78
CA ASN A 61 10.22 -4.22 -7.71
C ASN A 61 8.82 -4.47 -8.32
N TRP A 62 8.17 -5.57 -7.97
CA TRP A 62 6.85 -5.92 -8.47
C TRP A 62 5.78 -5.47 -7.48
N PRO A 63 4.81 -4.62 -7.89
CA PRO A 63 3.70 -4.26 -7.03
C PRO A 63 2.86 -5.48 -6.69
N VAL A 64 2.68 -5.75 -5.40
CA VAL A 64 1.83 -6.86 -4.94
C VAL A 64 0.40 -6.66 -5.45
N ASN A 65 -0.26 -7.75 -5.86
CA ASN A 65 -1.64 -7.77 -6.37
C ASN A 65 -1.83 -7.09 -7.75
N LEU A 66 -0.76 -6.76 -8.48
CA LEU A 66 -0.85 -6.01 -9.73
C LEU A 66 -1.75 -6.65 -10.78
N GLU A 67 -1.60 -7.94 -11.07
CA GLU A 67 -2.33 -8.59 -12.17
C GLU A 67 -3.84 -8.62 -11.94
N ALA A 68 -4.25 -8.90 -10.70
CA ALA A 68 -5.64 -8.89 -10.31
C ALA A 68 -6.20 -7.45 -10.29
N ALA A 69 -5.48 -6.52 -9.67
CA ALA A 69 -5.91 -5.12 -9.61
C ALA A 69 -5.97 -4.46 -10.99
N ALA A 70 -5.11 -4.87 -11.93
CA ALA A 70 -5.05 -4.32 -13.28
C ALA A 70 -6.28 -4.67 -14.16
N GLN A 71 -7.21 -5.49 -13.68
CA GLN A 71 -8.53 -5.62 -14.32
C GLN A 71 -9.37 -4.34 -14.15
N CYS A 72 -9.07 -3.53 -13.12
CA CYS A 72 -9.78 -2.28 -12.85
C CYS A 72 -9.18 -1.10 -13.63
N PRO A 73 -9.99 -0.12 -14.09
CA PRO A 73 -9.51 1.10 -14.72
C PRO A 73 -8.79 2.06 -13.75
N LYS A 74 -9.09 1.98 -12.45
CA LYS A 74 -8.51 2.83 -11.40
C LYS A 74 -7.71 1.99 -10.41
N LEU A 75 -6.59 2.52 -9.93
CA LEU A 75 -5.72 1.85 -8.98
C LEU A 75 -5.39 2.76 -7.79
N LEU A 76 -5.53 2.21 -6.58
CA LEU A 76 -4.89 2.74 -5.37
C LEU A 76 -3.50 2.10 -5.26
N PHE A 77 -2.47 2.92 -5.20
CA PHE A 77 -1.08 2.48 -5.21
C PHE A 77 -0.42 2.84 -3.88
N CYS A 78 -0.16 1.84 -3.06
CA CYS A 78 0.25 1.98 -1.67
C CYS A 78 1.75 1.68 -1.46
N GLU A 79 2.35 2.26 -0.43
CA GLU A 79 3.74 1.99 -0.06
C GLU A 79 3.90 0.74 0.82
N GLY A 80 3.04 0.52 1.82
CA GLY A 80 3.17 -0.61 2.74
C GLY A 80 2.20 -1.76 2.49
N GLY A 81 2.56 -2.95 2.99
CA GLY A 81 1.61 -4.07 3.10
C GLY A 81 0.33 -3.74 3.88
N PRO A 82 0.38 -3.10 5.07
CA PRO A 82 -0.82 -2.65 5.79
C PRO A 82 -1.69 -1.71 4.95
N ASP A 83 -1.06 -0.82 4.19
CA ASP A 83 -1.76 0.18 3.36
C ASP A 83 -2.55 -0.47 2.23
N VAL A 84 -2.04 -1.54 1.61
CA VAL A 84 -2.79 -2.30 0.60
C VAL A 84 -4.05 -2.91 1.20
N LEU A 85 -3.94 -3.50 2.39
CA LEU A 85 -5.10 -4.07 3.08
C LEU A 85 -6.11 -2.97 3.43
N ALA A 86 -5.63 -1.80 3.85
CA ALA A 86 -6.46 -0.64 4.14
C ALA A 86 -7.18 -0.12 2.88
N ALA A 87 -6.46 -0.01 1.76
CA ALA A 87 -7.02 0.35 0.46
C ALA A 87 -8.13 -0.61 0.03
N LEU A 88 -7.94 -1.93 0.20
CA LEU A 88 -8.97 -2.92 -0.12
C LEU A 88 -10.20 -2.80 0.80
N GLU A 89 -10.01 -2.49 2.07
CA GLU A 89 -11.11 -2.22 2.98
C GLU A 89 -11.89 -0.96 2.57
N ILE A 90 -11.21 0.11 2.14
CA ILE A 90 -11.86 1.32 1.59
C ILE A 90 -12.65 0.96 0.34
N ILE A 91 -12.04 0.30 -0.64
CA ILE A 91 -12.70 -0.14 -1.88
C ILE A 91 -13.97 -0.95 -1.58
N ARG A 92 -13.90 -1.85 -0.59
CA ARG A 92 -15.03 -2.66 -0.14
C ARG A 92 -16.12 -1.82 0.52
N ARG A 93 -15.77 -0.88 1.40
CA ARG A 93 -16.73 0.01 2.08
C ARG A 93 -17.45 0.93 1.11
N GLU A 94 -16.74 1.44 0.12
CA GLU A 94 -17.27 2.31 -0.93
C GLU A 94 -18.04 1.56 -2.02
N GLY A 95 -17.99 0.21 -2.04
CA GLY A 95 -18.71 -0.60 -3.02
C GLY A 95 -18.17 -0.46 -4.46
N VAL A 96 -16.88 -0.16 -4.63
CA VAL A 96 -16.27 0.17 -5.93
C VAL A 96 -15.29 -0.90 -6.46
N ALA A 97 -15.34 -2.12 -5.92
CA ALA A 97 -14.40 -3.20 -6.24
C ALA A 97 -14.35 -3.59 -7.73
N GLU A 98 -15.43 -3.37 -8.48
CA GLU A 98 -15.49 -3.64 -9.93
C GLU A 98 -14.72 -2.59 -10.77
N THR A 99 -14.38 -1.44 -10.19
CA THR A 99 -13.76 -0.32 -10.94
C THR A 99 -12.48 0.20 -10.33
N VAL A 100 -12.14 -0.21 -9.10
CA VAL A 100 -10.97 0.22 -8.36
C VAL A 100 -10.24 -1.00 -7.77
N GLY A 101 -8.97 -1.16 -8.16
CA GLY A 101 -8.06 -2.15 -7.58
C GLY A 101 -7.04 -1.49 -6.63
N ALA A 102 -6.38 -2.30 -5.81
CA ALA A 102 -5.29 -1.85 -4.94
C ALA A 102 -4.01 -2.65 -5.18
N VAL A 103 -2.87 -1.96 -5.23
CA VAL A 103 -1.53 -2.54 -5.36
C VAL A 103 -0.60 -1.94 -4.32
N GLY A 104 0.49 -2.63 -3.97
CA GLY A 104 1.48 -2.10 -3.04
C GLY A 104 2.92 -2.40 -3.40
N MET A 105 3.80 -1.45 -3.12
CA MET A 105 5.24 -1.59 -3.32
C MET A 105 5.97 -1.95 -2.04
N LEU A 106 6.04 -3.24 -1.74
CA LEU A 106 6.61 -3.75 -0.49
C LEU A 106 8.10 -3.38 -0.34
N GLY A 107 8.44 -2.85 0.84
CA GLY A 107 9.79 -2.44 1.22
C GLY A 107 10.04 -0.94 1.15
N ALA A 108 10.30 -0.33 2.31
CA ALA A 108 10.38 1.12 2.56
C ALA A 108 11.43 1.93 1.78
N ALA A 109 12.24 1.30 0.91
CA ALA A 109 13.25 1.98 0.09
C ALA A 109 13.06 1.73 -1.41
N ASN A 110 12.00 1.02 -1.80
CA ASN A 110 11.87 0.60 -3.18
C ASN A 110 11.22 1.65 -4.06
N THR A 111 12.02 2.39 -4.81
CA THR A 111 11.55 3.40 -5.77
C THR A 111 11.45 2.87 -7.19
N ARG A 112 11.81 1.60 -7.44
CA ARG A 112 11.91 1.02 -8.77
C ARG A 112 10.76 0.05 -9.04
N LEU A 113 10.15 0.21 -10.20
CA LEU A 113 9.17 -0.73 -10.73
C LEU A 113 9.85 -1.67 -11.72
N ASP A 114 9.45 -2.93 -11.67
CA ASP A 114 9.86 -3.92 -12.66
C ASP A 114 9.37 -3.48 -14.05
N ALA A 115 10.21 -3.61 -15.08
CA ALA A 115 9.86 -3.23 -16.43
C ALA A 115 8.65 -4.02 -16.95
N ALA A 116 8.51 -5.28 -16.54
CA ALA A 116 7.37 -6.13 -16.89
C ALA A 116 6.06 -5.71 -16.19
N ALA A 117 6.13 -4.92 -15.11
CA ALA A 117 4.95 -4.37 -14.45
C ALA A 117 4.39 -3.14 -15.19
N LEU A 118 5.22 -2.40 -15.93
CA LEU A 118 4.85 -1.13 -16.54
C LEU A 118 3.65 -1.21 -17.51
N PRO A 119 3.53 -2.23 -18.38
CA PRO A 119 2.40 -2.34 -19.31
C PRO A 119 1.04 -2.39 -18.62
N PHE A 120 0.96 -2.91 -17.38
CA PHE A 120 -0.29 -2.99 -16.63
C PHE A 120 -0.87 -1.63 -16.23
N PHE A 121 -0.09 -0.55 -16.29
CA PHE A 121 -0.53 0.78 -15.90
C PHE A 121 -1.06 1.63 -17.05
N ARG A 122 -0.91 1.17 -18.30
CA ARG A 122 -1.33 1.92 -19.49
C ARG A 122 -2.83 2.24 -19.44
N GLY A 123 -3.17 3.51 -19.66
CA GLY A 123 -4.56 4.01 -19.68
C GLY A 123 -5.23 4.08 -18.30
N LYS A 124 -4.55 3.71 -17.22
CA LYS A 124 -5.16 3.68 -15.87
C LYS A 124 -5.09 5.04 -15.17
N VAL A 125 -6.05 5.25 -14.26
CA VAL A 125 -6.02 6.37 -13.31
C VAL A 125 -5.48 5.85 -11.98
N ILE A 126 -4.39 6.42 -11.52
CA ILE A 126 -3.62 5.90 -10.38
C ILE A 126 -3.55 6.98 -9.30
N ARG A 127 -3.97 6.63 -8.08
CA ARG A 127 -3.82 7.45 -6.88
C ARG A 127 -2.77 6.80 -5.96
N LEU A 128 -1.65 7.49 -5.79
CA LEU A 128 -0.55 7.08 -4.92
C LEU A 128 -0.86 7.49 -3.47
N PHE A 129 -0.55 6.60 -2.52
CA PHE A 129 -0.61 6.84 -1.08
C PHE A 129 0.76 6.59 -0.47
N PRO A 130 1.70 7.55 -0.61
CA PRO A 130 2.99 7.47 0.05
C PRO A 130 2.86 7.64 1.57
N HIS A 131 3.83 7.12 2.31
CA HIS A 131 4.01 7.49 3.71
C HIS A 131 4.31 8.99 3.82
N ALA A 132 3.83 9.64 4.89
CA ALA A 132 3.89 11.07 5.12
C ALA A 132 5.28 11.56 5.58
N ASP A 133 6.34 10.95 5.07
CA ASP A 133 7.73 11.31 5.34
C ASP A 133 8.48 11.68 4.05
N GLU A 134 9.75 12.07 4.17
CA GLU A 134 10.55 12.49 3.01
C GLU A 134 10.80 11.35 2.02
N ALA A 135 10.99 10.13 2.53
CA ALA A 135 11.25 8.95 1.72
C ALA A 135 10.02 8.57 0.89
N GLY A 136 8.84 8.51 1.50
CA GLY A 136 7.58 8.24 0.82
C GLY A 136 7.25 9.31 -0.23
N ARG A 137 7.45 10.60 0.10
CA ARG A 137 7.28 11.70 -0.88
C ARG A 137 8.24 11.56 -2.07
N ARG A 138 9.48 11.15 -1.85
CA ARG A 138 10.44 10.90 -2.92
C ARG A 138 10.04 9.70 -3.77
N ALA A 139 9.62 8.61 -3.14
CA ALA A 139 9.16 7.40 -3.83
C ALA A 139 7.94 7.70 -4.73
N ALA A 140 6.94 8.42 -4.21
CA ALA A 140 5.77 8.82 -4.99
C ALA A 140 6.14 9.66 -6.23
N ARG A 141 7.12 10.56 -6.14
CA ARG A 141 7.58 11.33 -7.31
C ARG A 141 8.19 10.43 -8.37
N GLU A 142 9.05 9.49 -7.98
CA GLU A 142 9.65 8.53 -8.93
C GLU A 142 8.61 7.60 -9.55
N TRP A 143 7.71 7.04 -8.74
CA TRP A 143 6.64 6.20 -9.26
C TRP A 143 5.72 6.99 -10.20
N ALA A 144 5.27 8.18 -9.82
CA ALA A 144 4.42 9.01 -10.67
C ALA A 144 5.09 9.29 -12.03
N ARG A 145 6.39 9.60 -12.04
CA ARG A 145 7.15 9.82 -13.27
C ARG A 145 7.17 8.58 -14.16
N VAL A 146 7.51 7.41 -13.59
CA VAL A 146 7.61 6.15 -14.34
C VAL A 146 6.24 5.69 -14.83
N LEU A 147 5.19 5.80 -14.01
CA LEU A 147 3.82 5.43 -14.37
C LEU A 147 3.27 6.29 -15.52
N ARG A 148 3.52 7.60 -15.49
CA ARG A 148 3.16 8.51 -16.59
C ARG A 148 3.91 8.15 -17.86
N ALA A 149 5.22 7.90 -17.76
CA ALA A 149 6.02 7.47 -18.91
C ALA A 149 5.56 6.13 -19.50
N ALA A 150 5.03 5.22 -18.66
CA ALA A 150 4.42 3.96 -19.09
C ALA A 150 3.02 4.12 -19.72
N GLY A 151 2.50 5.34 -19.81
CA GLY A 151 1.23 5.65 -20.46
C GLY A 151 0.01 5.58 -19.54
N ALA A 152 0.16 5.72 -18.22
CA ALA A 152 -0.97 5.92 -17.32
C ALA A 152 -1.76 7.18 -17.73
N ALA A 153 -3.08 7.12 -17.71
CA ALA A 153 -3.94 8.26 -18.04
C ALA A 153 -3.79 9.39 -17.00
N ARG A 154 -3.61 9.02 -15.73
CA ARG A 154 -3.32 9.95 -14.64
C ARG A 154 -2.54 9.21 -13.54
N ALA A 155 -1.55 9.87 -12.96
CA ALA A 155 -0.89 9.44 -11.74
C ALA A 155 -0.67 10.64 -10.83
N ASP A 156 -1.37 10.69 -9.70
CA ASP A 156 -1.24 11.72 -8.67
C ASP A 156 -1.13 11.08 -7.28
N ALA A 157 -0.73 11.85 -6.28
CA ALA A 157 -0.56 11.38 -4.91
C ALA A 157 -1.54 12.10 -3.97
N PHE A 158 -2.03 11.37 -2.97
CA PHE A 158 -2.75 11.98 -1.85
C PHE A 158 -1.77 12.37 -0.75
N ASP A 159 -1.89 13.60 -0.24
CA ASP A 159 -1.04 14.07 0.84
C ASP A 159 -1.65 13.75 2.21
N LEU A 160 -1.06 12.78 2.92
CA LEU A 160 -1.46 12.36 4.26
C LEU A 160 -0.83 13.20 5.39
N ALA A 161 -0.03 14.23 5.09
CA ALA A 161 0.59 15.05 6.13
C ALA A 161 -0.46 15.71 7.05
N GLY A 162 -0.21 15.75 8.35
CA GLY A 162 -1.15 16.33 9.32
C GLY A 162 -2.34 15.41 9.66
N LEU A 163 -2.34 14.16 9.20
CA LEU A 163 -3.28 13.15 9.68
C LEU A 163 -3.13 12.96 11.20
N ALA A 164 -4.24 12.99 11.92
CA ALA A 164 -4.32 12.65 13.33
C ALA A 164 -5.38 11.57 13.53
N CYS A 165 -5.03 10.53 14.30
CA CYS A 165 -5.91 9.42 14.61
C CYS A 165 -6.90 9.77 15.73
N VAL A 166 -7.92 8.93 15.94
CA VAL A 166 -8.94 9.10 17.00
C VAL A 166 -8.33 9.23 18.40
N ASP A 167 -7.19 8.58 18.66
CA ASP A 167 -6.47 8.64 19.92
C ASP A 167 -5.52 9.84 20.05
N GLY A 168 -5.56 10.76 19.08
CA GLY A 168 -4.69 11.94 19.01
C GLY A 168 -3.27 11.66 18.53
N THR A 169 -2.93 10.41 18.21
CA THR A 169 -1.60 10.10 17.67
C THR A 169 -1.44 10.59 16.22
N PRO A 170 -0.25 11.09 15.84
CA PRO A 170 0.01 11.44 14.45
C PRO A 170 -0.06 10.20 13.54
N GLY A 171 -0.90 10.25 12.52
CA GLY A 171 -0.93 9.25 11.46
C GLY A 171 0.09 9.59 10.36
N LYS A 172 0.54 8.57 9.63
CA LYS A 172 1.57 8.72 8.61
C LYS A 172 1.30 7.96 7.31
N ASP A 173 0.33 7.05 7.29
CA ASP A 173 0.07 6.22 6.13
C ASP A 173 -1.43 5.96 5.91
N LEU A 174 -1.78 5.21 4.87
CA LEU A 174 -3.18 4.97 4.51
C LEU A 174 -3.87 4.07 5.54
N CYS A 175 -3.12 3.17 6.17
CA CYS A 175 -3.64 2.34 7.24
C CYS A 175 -4.09 3.19 8.43
N ASP A 176 -3.31 4.21 8.80
CA ASP A 176 -3.70 5.15 9.87
C ASP A 176 -4.97 5.95 9.51
N ALA A 177 -5.18 6.25 8.22
CA ALA A 177 -6.34 7.01 7.77
C ALA A 177 -7.69 6.29 8.02
N LEU A 178 -7.69 4.96 8.18
CA LEU A 178 -8.89 4.22 8.60
C LEU A 178 -9.32 4.54 10.05
N ASN A 179 -8.42 5.11 10.84
CA ASN A 179 -8.64 5.53 12.23
C ASN A 179 -8.54 7.06 12.37
N ILE A 180 -8.79 7.82 11.30
CA ILE A 180 -8.77 9.29 11.33
C ILE A 180 -9.74 9.87 12.37
N GLY A 181 -9.27 10.85 13.16
CA GLY A 181 -10.10 11.54 14.15
C GLY A 181 -11.08 12.52 13.50
N ALA A 182 -12.26 12.69 14.09
CA ALA A 182 -13.29 13.61 13.57
C ALA A 182 -12.77 15.05 13.47
N GLU A 183 -12.09 15.53 14.51
CA GLU A 183 -11.47 16.85 14.53
C GLU A 183 -10.41 17.02 13.43
N CYS A 184 -9.68 15.97 13.08
CA CYS A 184 -8.71 16.01 11.97
C CYS A 184 -9.42 16.26 10.62
N VAL A 185 -10.56 15.58 10.39
CA VAL A 185 -11.38 15.79 9.19
C VAL A 185 -11.94 17.22 9.16
N GLU A 186 -12.41 17.73 10.29
CA GLU A 186 -12.96 19.08 10.40
C GLU A 186 -11.91 20.18 10.17
N ASN A 187 -10.69 19.98 10.70
CA ASN A 187 -9.61 20.96 10.63
C ASN A 187 -8.87 20.95 9.29
N HIS A 188 -8.94 19.88 8.51
CA HIS A 188 -8.21 19.73 7.25
C HIS A 188 -9.15 19.47 6.07
N THR A 189 -9.37 20.50 5.24
CA THR A 189 -10.24 20.46 4.05
C THR A 189 -9.93 19.32 3.09
N LYS A 190 -8.65 18.94 2.96
CA LYS A 190 -8.21 17.82 2.10
C LYS A 190 -8.78 16.46 2.51
N PHE A 191 -9.20 16.27 3.76
CA PHE A 191 -9.82 15.04 4.25
C PHE A 191 -11.36 15.06 4.18
N GLN A 192 -11.97 16.19 3.80
CA GLN A 192 -13.43 16.36 3.78
C GLN A 192 -14.09 15.85 2.48
N GLY A 193 -13.33 15.27 1.55
CA GLY A 193 -13.86 14.78 0.27
C GLY A 193 -14.39 15.86 -0.67
N LYS A 194 -14.26 17.15 -0.30
CA LYS A 194 -14.54 18.27 -1.21
C LYS A 194 -13.40 18.36 -2.21
N LEU A 195 -13.68 18.02 -3.46
CA LEU A 195 -12.80 18.36 -4.58
C LEU A 195 -12.66 19.89 -4.55
N THR A 196 -11.47 20.37 -4.18
CA THR A 196 -11.10 21.75 -4.48
C THR A 196 -11.18 21.91 -6.01
N PRO A 197 -11.86 22.94 -6.52
CA PRO A 197 -12.01 23.16 -7.97
C PRO A 197 -10.67 23.22 -8.69
#